data_AF-A0A6C0LMX7-F1
#
_entry.id   AF-A0A6C0LMX7-F1
#
_cell.length_a   1.000
_cell.length_b   1.000
_cell.length_c   1.000
_cell.angle_alpha   90.00
_cell.angle_beta   90.00
_cell.angle_gamma   90.00
#
_symmetry.space_group_name_H-M   'P 1'
#
loop_
_entity.id
_entity.type
_entity.pdbx_description
1 polymer ?
#
loop_
_entity_poly.entity_id
_entity_poly.type
_entity_poly.pdbx_seq_one_letter_code
_entity_poly.pdbx_strand_id
1 'polypeptide(L)'
;MQNKTKHIKRENNLNNSYLETAFEITKYIYSLIKMYVLWIILHFAASHLYIYFCTPKTILGFIFSPLMVVTPQCQGLRWIIYNSGNVINNMWLIFGTWTSSWLLS
;
A
#
# COMPACT_ATOMS: atom_id res chain seq x y z
N MET A 1 21.53 45.84 -19.41
CA MET A 1 21.88 44.41 -19.56
C MET A 1 21.93 43.63 -18.24
N GLN A 2 22.45 44.18 -17.13
CA GLN A 2 22.58 43.43 -15.86
C GLN A 2 21.27 42.93 -15.21
N ASN A 3 20.12 43.56 -15.49
CA ASN A 3 18.84 43.16 -14.88
C ASN A 3 18.29 41.84 -15.46
N LYS A 4 18.48 41.61 -16.76
CA LYS A 4 18.00 40.40 -17.45
C LYS A 4 18.69 39.14 -16.93
N THR A 5 19.99 39.23 -16.65
CA THR A 5 20.79 38.12 -16.12
C THR A 5 20.39 37.72 -14.70
N LYS A 6 19.96 38.68 -13.86
CA LYS A 6 19.47 38.40 -12.50
C LYS A 6 18.12 37.67 -12.51
N HIS A 7 17.21 38.05 -13.39
CA HIS A 7 15.92 37.38 -13.56
C HIS A 7 16.09 35.92 -14.01
N ILE A 8 16.91 35.68 -15.04
CA ILE A 8 17.21 34.32 -15.54
C ILE A 8 17.84 33.45 -14.45
N LYS A 9 18.76 34.01 -13.66
CA LYS A 9 19.37 33.29 -12.53
C LYS A 9 18.34 32.93 -11.46
N ARG A 10 17.37 33.80 -11.18
CA ARG A 10 16.32 33.55 -10.17
C ARG A 10 15.35 32.45 -10.62
N GLU A 11 14.92 32.47 -11.88
CA GLU A 11 14.09 31.41 -12.45
C GLU A 11 14.82 30.07 -12.40
N ASN A 12 16.06 29.99 -12.88
CA ASN A 12 16.84 28.73 -12.84
C ASN A 12 17.00 28.14 -11.44
N ASN A 13 17.18 28.96 -10.40
CA ASN A 13 17.24 28.48 -9.02
C ASN A 13 15.89 27.95 -8.53
N LEU A 14 14.79 28.59 -8.94
CA LEU A 14 13.44 28.15 -8.60
C LEU A 14 13.13 26.80 -9.28
N ASN A 15 13.45 26.69 -10.57
CA ASN A 15 13.30 25.47 -11.37
C ASN A 15 14.06 24.30 -10.73
N ASN A 16 15.31 24.54 -10.31
CA ASN A 16 16.15 23.51 -9.70
C ASN A 16 15.56 23.05 -8.35
N SER A 17 15.04 23.99 -7.54
CA SER A 17 14.33 23.66 -6.30
C SER A 17 13.11 22.74 -6.54
N TYR A 18 12.31 23.02 -7.57
CA TYR A 18 11.18 22.15 -7.93
C TYR A 18 11.62 20.77 -8.41
N LEU A 19 12.70 20.69 -9.20
CA LEU A 19 13.23 19.42 -9.71
C LEU A 19 13.74 18.52 -8.58
N GLU A 20 14.49 19.07 -7.62
CA GLU A 20 14.94 18.33 -6.43
C GLU A 20 13.76 17.80 -5.62
N THR A 21 12.73 18.63 -5.42
CA THR A 21 11.53 18.24 -4.69
C THR A 21 10.75 17.13 -5.42
N ALA A 22 10.61 17.23 -6.74
CA ALA A 22 9.94 16.23 -7.56
C ALA A 22 10.67 14.88 -7.57
N PHE A 23 12.01 14.90 -7.52
CA PHE A 23 12.81 13.68 -7.44
C PHE A 23 12.59 12.93 -6.12
N GLU A 24 12.61 13.64 -4.99
CA GLU A 24 12.36 13.05 -3.67
C GLU A 24 10.93 12.48 -3.54
N ILE A 25 9.93 13.19 -4.06
CA ILE A 25 8.55 12.71 -4.08
C ILE A 25 8.44 11.42 -4.91
N THR A 26 9.07 11.39 -6.10
CA THR A 26 9.02 10.22 -6.98
C THR A 26 9.65 9.00 -6.31
N LYS A 27 10.79 9.19 -5.63
CA LYS A 27 11.46 8.13 -4.86
C LYS A 27 10.57 7.59 -3.74
N TYR A 28 9.87 8.47 -3.03
CA TYR A 28 8.94 8.08 -1.98
C TYR A 28 7.75 7.29 -2.52
N ILE A 29 7.10 7.78 -3.59
CA ILE A 29 5.98 7.08 -4.25
C ILE A 29 6.41 5.70 -4.75
N TYR A 30 7.60 5.59 -5.35
CA TYR A 30 8.13 4.31 -5.81
C TYR A 30 8.31 3.30 -4.67
N SER A 31 8.75 3.76 -3.50
CA SER A 31 8.83 2.92 -2.29
C SER A 31 7.46 2.43 -1.84
N LEU A 32 6.44 3.30 -1.87
CA LEU A 32 5.07 2.94 -1.50
C LEU A 32 4.47 1.90 -2.46
N ILE A 33 4.70 2.03 -3.77
CA ILE A 33 4.21 1.07 -4.77
C ILE A 33 4.78 -0.33 -4.53
N LYS A 34 6.09 -0.44 -4.24
CA LYS A 34 6.71 -1.74 -3.91
C LYS A 34 6.08 -2.39 -2.69
N MET A 35 5.89 -1.61 -1.63
CA MET A 35 5.25 -2.08 -0.41
C MET A 35 3.81 -2.54 -0.69
N TYR A 36 3.06 -1.81 -1.54
CA TYR A 36 1.71 -2.19 -1.92
C TYR A 36 1.66 -3.55 -2.65
N VAL A 37 2.52 -3.75 -3.65
CA VAL A 37 2.60 -5.03 -4.36
C VAL A 37 2.98 -6.18 -3.41
N LEU A 38 3.90 -5.94 -2.48
CA LEU A 38 4.26 -6.92 -1.44
C LEU A 38 3.04 -7.31 -0.59
N TRP A 39 2.23 -6.34 -0.15
CA TRP A 39 1.02 -6.61 0.63
C TRP A 39 -0.05 -7.38 -0.14
N ILE A 40 -0.18 -7.16 -1.46
CA ILE A 40 -1.09 -7.95 -2.31
C ILE A 40 -0.65 -9.42 -2.36
N ILE A 41 0.65 -9.66 -2.57
CA ILE A 41 1.21 -11.02 -2.60
C ILE A 41 1.00 -11.70 -1.24
N LEU A 42 1.28 -11.00 -0.14
CA LEU A 42 1.04 -11.49 1.21
C LEU A 42 -0.43 -11.80 1.47
N HIS A 43 -1.35 -10.91 1.05
CA HIS A 43 -2.78 -11.12 1.19
C HIS A 43 -3.25 -12.39 0.48
N PHE A 44 -2.82 -12.56 -0.78
CA PHE A 44 -3.16 -13.73 -1.59
C PHE A 44 -2.61 -15.02 -0.98
N ALA A 45 -1.30 -15.04 -0.68
CA ALA A 45 -0.65 -16.20 -0.11
C ALA A 45 -1.24 -16.58 1.25
N ALA A 46 -1.40 -15.62 2.17
CA ALA A 46 -1.90 -15.87 3.52
C ALA A 46 -3.35 -16.37 3.49
N SER A 47 -4.21 -15.82 2.63
CA SER A 47 -5.62 -16.27 2.50
C SER A 47 -5.72 -17.72 2.05
N HIS A 48 -4.92 -18.13 1.06
CA HIS A 48 -4.89 -19.52 0.61
C HIS A 48 -4.29 -20.46 1.66
N LEU A 49 -3.22 -20.03 2.32
CA LEU A 49 -2.56 -20.82 3.35
C LEU A 49 -3.45 -21.01 4.59
N TYR A 50 -4.23 -20.00 4.96
CA TYR A 50 -5.18 -20.05 6.06
C TYR A 50 -6.29 -21.08 5.80
N ILE A 51 -6.85 -21.11 4.59
CA ILE A 51 -7.89 -22.09 4.25
C ILE A 51 -7.34 -23.51 4.26
N TYR A 52 -6.09 -23.70 3.82
CA TYR A 52 -5.46 -25.03 3.76
C TYR A 52 -5.13 -25.57 5.16
N PHE A 53 -4.56 -24.76 6.05
CA PHE A 53 -4.08 -25.21 7.36
C PHE A 53 -5.05 -24.97 8.51
N CYS A 54 -5.76 -23.84 8.53
CA CYS A 54 -6.55 -23.42 9.69
C CYS A 54 -8.02 -23.82 9.58
N THR A 55 -8.57 -23.84 8.35
CA THR A 55 -9.99 -24.14 8.11
C THR A 55 -10.17 -25.12 6.95
N PRO A 56 -9.71 -26.37 7.06
CA PRO A 56 -9.86 -27.35 5.99
C PRO A 56 -11.35 -27.61 5.72
N LYS A 57 -11.70 -27.84 4.44
CA LYS A 57 -13.09 -27.93 3.94
C LYS A 57 -13.91 -29.15 4.43
N THR A 58 -13.43 -29.88 5.43
CA THR A 58 -14.09 -31.08 5.97
C THR A 58 -14.97 -30.74 7.17
N ILE A 59 -15.98 -31.57 7.47
CA ILE A 59 -16.87 -31.39 8.64
C ILE A 59 -16.08 -31.42 9.95
N LEU A 60 -15.08 -32.31 10.06
CA LEU A 60 -14.11 -32.29 11.17
C LEU A 60 -13.35 -30.97 11.21
N GLY A 61 -12.87 -30.48 10.07
CA GLY A 61 -12.21 -29.18 9.96
C GLY A 61 -13.04 -28.02 10.49
N PHE A 62 -14.36 -28.05 10.27
CA PHE A 62 -15.28 -27.06 10.82
C PHE A 62 -15.37 -27.11 12.35
N ILE A 63 -15.46 -28.31 12.94
CA ILE A 63 -15.53 -28.50 14.40
C ILE A 63 -14.20 -28.14 15.07
N PHE A 64 -13.07 -28.48 14.44
CA PHE A 64 -11.72 -28.18 14.96
C PHE A 64 -11.24 -26.76 14.63
N SER A 65 -11.90 -26.03 13.73
CA SER A 65 -11.59 -24.63 13.39
C SER A 65 -11.36 -23.71 14.60
N PRO A 66 -12.24 -23.67 15.64
CA PRO A 66 -12.02 -22.84 16.83
C PRO A 66 -10.82 -23.26 17.69
N LEU A 67 -10.36 -24.51 17.59
CA LEU A 67 -9.14 -24.97 18.26
C LEU A 67 -7.90 -24.65 17.43
N MET A 68 -8.00 -24.71 16.11
CA MET A 68 -6.89 -24.38 15.21
C MET A 68 -6.63 -22.88 15.15
N VAL A 69 -7.65 -22.03 15.29
CA VAL A 69 -7.50 -20.57 15.21
C VAL A 69 -6.64 -19.99 16.34
N VAL A 70 -6.54 -20.66 17.49
CA VAL A 70 -5.68 -20.20 18.61
C VAL A 70 -4.21 -20.56 18.41
N THR A 71 -3.89 -21.40 17.43
CA THR A 71 -2.50 -21.76 17.12
C THR A 71 -1.72 -20.55 16.61
N PRO A 72 -0.43 -20.44 16.95
CA PRO A 72 0.38 -19.28 16.56
C PRO A 72 0.49 -19.12 15.03
N GLN A 73 0.49 -20.21 14.26
CA GLN A 73 0.52 -20.13 12.80
C GLN A 73 -0.75 -19.46 12.25
N CYS A 74 -1.92 -19.88 12.72
CA CYS A 74 -3.21 -19.35 12.27
C CYS A 74 -3.45 -17.91 12.73
N GLN A 75 -3.00 -17.55 13.93
CA GLN A 75 -3.04 -16.16 14.41
C GLN A 75 -2.16 -15.24 13.56
N GLY A 76 -0.95 -15.68 13.21
CA GLY A 76 -0.06 -14.91 12.33
C GLY A 76 -0.68 -14.70 10.94
N LEU A 77 -1.21 -15.76 10.33
CA LEU A 77 -1.88 -15.68 9.03
C LEU A 77 -3.10 -14.76 9.07
N ARG A 78 -3.92 -14.86 10.11
CA ARG A 78 -5.08 -13.98 10.31
C ARG A 78 -4.67 -12.52 10.45
N TRP A 79 -3.60 -12.25 11.19
CA TRP A 79 -3.05 -10.90 11.33
C TRP A 79 -2.58 -10.35 9.98
N ILE A 80 -1.88 -11.16 9.17
CA ILE A 80 -1.44 -10.77 7.83
C ILE A 80 -2.65 -10.42 6.96
N ILE A 81 -3.67 -11.30 6.91
CA ILE A 81 -4.88 -11.09 6.10
C ILE A 81 -5.59 -9.79 6.50
N TYR A 82 -5.72 -9.52 7.80
CA TYR A 82 -6.38 -8.33 8.31
C TYR A 82 -5.61 -7.05 7.96
N ASN A 83 -4.30 -7.02 8.24
CA ASN A 83 -3.49 -5.83 7.99
C ASN A 83 -3.31 -5.56 6.50
N SER A 84 -3.08 -6.62 5.71
CA SER A 84 -2.98 -6.48 4.26
C SER A 84 -4.27 -5.93 3.66
N GLY A 85 -5.43 -6.41 4.14
CA GLY A 85 -6.73 -5.89 3.72
C GLY A 85 -6.92 -4.42 4.05
N ASN A 86 -6.51 -3.98 5.25
CA ASN A 86 -6.56 -2.58 5.63
C ASN A 86 -5.65 -1.69 4.76
N VAL A 87 -4.42 -2.14 4.51
CA VAL A 87 -3.47 -1.46 3.62
C VAL A 87 -4.07 -1.33 2.21
N ILE A 88 -4.63 -2.42 1.66
CA ILE A 88 -5.24 -2.40 0.33
C ILE A 88 -6.44 -1.44 0.29
N ASN A 89 -7.31 -1.49 1.29
CA ASN A 89 -8.48 -0.61 1.36
C ASN A 89 -8.08 0.87 1.45
N ASN A 90 -7.10 1.22 2.28
CA ASN A 90 -6.64 2.60 2.41
C ASN A 90 -6.10 3.16 1.09
N MET A 91 -5.41 2.36 0.30
CA MET A 91 -4.92 2.77 -1.02
C MET A 91 -6.07 3.02 -1.99
N TRP A 92 -7.09 2.15 -1.98
CA TRP A 92 -8.32 2.34 -2.75
C TRP A 92 -9.11 3.57 -2.30
N LEU A 93 -9.12 3.88 -0.99
CA LEU A 93 -9.74 5.09 -0.47
C LEU A 93 -9.02 6.35 -0.98
N ILE A 94 -7.69 6.39 -0.94
CA ILE A 94 -6.92 7.53 -1.49
C ILE A 94 -7.23 7.72 -2.97
N PHE A 95 -7.25 6.63 -3.74
CA PHE A 95 -7.60 6.67 -5.16
C PHE A 95 -9.05 7.15 -5.36
N GLY A 96 -9.99 6.62 -4.58
CA GLY A 96 -11.39 7.03 -4.57
C GLY A 96 -11.54 8.51 -4.29
N THR A 97 -10.93 9.01 -3.20
CA THR A 97 -10.94 10.44 -2.85
C THR A 97 -10.37 11.30 -3.96
N TRP A 98 -9.26 10.90 -4.58
CA TRP A 98 -8.67 11.63 -5.70
C TRP A 98 -9.62 11.71 -6.91
N THR A 99 -10.27 10.59 -7.27
CA THR A 99 -11.26 10.57 -8.35
C THR A 99 -12.51 11.39 -8.02
N SER A 100 -12.97 11.37 -6.77
CA SER A 100 -14.08 12.20 -6.31
C SER A 100 -13.73 13.68 -6.34
N SER A 101 -12.52 14.08 -5.95
CA SER A 101 -12.07 15.46 -6.08
C SER A 101 -12.15 15.93 -7.53
N TRP A 102 -11.74 15.09 -8.49
CA TRP A 102 -11.85 15.43 -9.91
C TRP A 102 -13.32 15.56 -10.37
N LEU A 103 -14.21 14.70 -9.89
CA LEU A 103 -15.63 14.73 -10.25
C LEU A 103 -16.40 15.93 -9.69
N LEU A 104 -16.00 16.43 -8.51
CA LEU A 104 -16.61 17.59 -7.85
C LEU A 104 -15.97 18.93 -8.23
N SER A 105 -14.87 18.92 -8.99
CA SER A 105 -14.18 20.13 -9.50
C SER A 105 -14.76 20.57 -10.84
#